data_AF-A0A966H779-F1
#
_entry.id   AF-A0A966H779-F1
#
_cell.length_a   1.000
_cell.length_b   1.000
_cell.length_c   1.000
_cell.angle_alpha   90.00
_cell.angle_beta   90.00
_cell.angle_gamma   90.00
#
_symmetry.space_group_name_H-M   'P 1'
#
loop_
_entity.id
_entity.type
_entity.pdbx_description
1 polymer ?
#
loop_
_entity_poly.entity_id
_entity_poly.type
_entity_poly.pdbx_seq_one_letter_code
_entity_poly.pdbx_strand_id
1 'polypeptide(L)'
;MKQFIKSSMLVLTGALLLLACQKELSLEGNGLKGNAQGTLTDVSGACKDAIVKGDYIVDQALTDSNYVVLNVNFTVQGKYLISTDTVNGMWFLDSGYALTTGATTVKVKGHGKPILPVISDFVVNMNTSYCSFSVVASATGATGTSNDYFPNTTGSNWTYQYLPTMGTISEFTATVTNNRIFQDGKVFTEFSTDPLNEPFYFSKDNAGNYYAFSTVDFDYLFLFDSIPSNFITYPFLKEGAAIGETWETAEYGKVKLGVEVGVTKAKFTMVNKTLTYQVGPTSFNNVIQIKREIYFKPDGGTSFRLVLEGNSYYAKNIGLIDQVIPLSSSSSQATTLKRSQVF
;
A
#
# COMPACT_ATOMS: atom_id res chain seq x y z
N MET A 1 24.39 -71.23 49.02
CA MET A 1 23.49 -70.05 49.07
C MET A 1 23.92 -68.88 48.16
N LYS A 2 25.23 -68.62 47.93
CA LYS A 2 25.70 -67.50 47.08
C LYS A 2 25.57 -67.67 45.56
N GLN A 3 25.45 -68.90 45.03
CA GLN A 3 25.30 -69.16 43.59
C GLN A 3 23.85 -69.02 43.08
N PHE A 4 22.85 -69.33 43.93
CA PHE A 4 21.43 -69.19 43.56
C PHE A 4 20.98 -67.72 43.45
N ILE A 5 21.58 -66.82 44.23
CA ILE A 5 21.25 -65.38 44.20
C ILE A 5 21.79 -64.71 42.94
N LYS A 6 22.99 -65.08 42.47
CA LYS A 6 23.57 -64.55 41.22
C LYS A 6 22.82 -64.99 39.97
N SER A 7 22.33 -66.24 39.94
CA SER A 7 21.54 -66.74 38.81
C SER A 7 20.14 -66.12 38.79
N SER A 8 19.51 -65.91 39.96
CA SER A 8 18.20 -65.24 40.06
C SER A 8 18.26 -63.75 39.69
N MET A 9 19.35 -63.04 40.02
CA MET A 9 19.54 -61.63 39.65
C MET A 9 19.82 -61.43 38.16
N LEU A 10 20.52 -62.38 37.50
CA LEU A 10 20.78 -62.33 36.06
C LEU A 10 19.52 -62.64 35.23
N VAL A 11 18.67 -63.56 35.71
CA VAL A 11 17.39 -63.90 35.08
C VAL A 11 16.37 -62.76 35.25
N LEU A 12 16.33 -62.12 36.42
CA LEU A 12 15.42 -60.99 36.67
C LEU A 12 15.81 -59.72 35.89
N THR A 13 17.12 -59.46 35.73
CA THR A 13 17.61 -58.33 34.92
C THR A 13 17.45 -58.58 33.41
N GLY A 14 17.54 -59.84 32.96
CA GLY A 14 17.21 -60.24 31.59
C GLY A 14 15.72 -60.15 31.26
N ALA A 15 14.85 -60.48 32.22
CA ALA A 15 13.39 -60.36 32.06
C ALA A 15 12.91 -58.90 32.00
N LEU A 16 13.57 -57.98 32.72
CA LEU A 16 13.28 -56.54 32.66
C LEU A 16 13.73 -55.88 31.33
N LEU A 17 14.78 -56.41 30.68
CA LEU A 17 15.23 -55.95 29.35
C LEU A 17 14.30 -56.41 28.21
N LEU A 18 13.53 -57.48 28.42
CA LEU A 18 12.54 -57.96 27.45
C LEU A 18 11.19 -57.22 27.53
N LEU A 19 10.95 -56.46 28.60
CA LEU A 19 9.76 -55.59 28.74
C LEU A 19 9.99 -54.16 28.25
N ALA A 20 11.24 -53.72 28.10
CA ALA A 20 11.61 -52.41 27.56
C ALA A 20 11.57 -52.35 26.01
N CYS A 21 11.32 -53.48 25.36
CA CYS A 21 11.11 -53.57 23.91
C CYS A 21 9.63 -53.83 23.59
N GLN A 22 8.71 -53.21 24.34
CA GLN A 22 7.39 -52.99 23.76
C GLN A 22 7.59 -52.01 22.60
N LYS A 23 7.44 -52.54 21.38
CA LYS A 23 7.36 -51.76 20.16
C LYS A 23 6.32 -50.67 20.40
N GLU A 24 6.77 -49.42 20.51
CA GLU A 24 5.90 -48.25 20.56
C GLU A 24 4.92 -48.42 19.39
N LEU A 25 3.65 -48.64 19.71
CA LEU A 25 2.57 -48.56 18.72
C LEU A 25 2.49 -47.09 18.34
N SER A 26 3.33 -46.67 17.39
CA SER A 26 2.97 -45.55 16.54
C SER A 26 1.59 -45.92 16.00
N LEU A 27 0.58 -45.16 16.39
CA LEU A 27 -0.67 -45.11 15.65
C LEU A 27 -0.29 -44.60 14.26
N GLU A 28 0.19 -45.50 13.39
CA GLU A 28 0.09 -45.35 11.95
C GLU A 28 -1.40 -45.44 11.64
N GLY A 29 -2.18 -44.44 12.08
CA GLY A 29 -3.44 -44.14 11.44
C GLY A 29 -3.14 -44.06 9.97
N ASN A 30 -3.92 -44.76 9.14
CA ASN A 30 -3.73 -44.88 7.69
C ASN A 30 -2.93 -43.69 7.17
N GLY A 31 -1.61 -43.85 7.00
CA GLY A 31 -0.72 -42.72 6.71
C GLY A 31 -1.26 -41.95 5.51
N LEU A 32 -0.73 -40.75 5.21
CA LEU A 32 -1.16 -39.84 4.14
C LEU A 32 -1.09 -40.48 2.72
N LYS A 33 -1.86 -41.55 2.48
CA LYS A 33 -1.85 -42.44 1.32
C LYS A 33 -2.85 -41.98 0.26
N GLY A 34 -3.63 -40.95 0.57
CA GLY A 34 -4.62 -40.35 -0.34
C GLY A 34 -4.29 -38.90 -0.68
N ASN A 35 -4.99 -38.39 -1.70
CA ASN A 35 -4.97 -36.96 -2.01
C ASN A 35 -5.78 -36.21 -0.95
N ALA A 36 -5.26 -35.08 -0.49
CA ALA A 36 -6.02 -34.17 0.34
C ALA A 36 -7.23 -33.66 -0.44
N GLN A 37 -8.34 -33.40 0.25
CA GLN A 37 -9.51 -32.73 -0.32
C GLN A 37 -9.77 -31.45 0.44
N GLY A 38 -10.35 -30.47 -0.22
CA GLY A 38 -10.66 -29.18 0.38
C GLY A 38 -11.24 -28.20 -0.63
N THR A 39 -11.57 -27.01 -0.13
CA THR A 39 -12.14 -25.92 -0.93
C THR A 39 -11.21 -24.72 -0.92
N LEU A 40 -11.02 -24.12 -2.10
CA LEU A 40 -10.27 -22.87 -2.30
C LEU A 40 -11.18 -21.63 -2.26
N THR A 41 -12.49 -21.81 -2.39
CA THR A 41 -13.44 -20.71 -2.57
C THR A 41 -14.15 -20.31 -1.28
N ASP A 42 -14.59 -19.06 -1.23
CA ASP A 42 -15.63 -18.64 -0.30
C ASP A 42 -17.05 -18.95 -0.84
N VAL A 43 -18.08 -18.44 -0.16
CA VAL A 43 -19.49 -18.63 -0.54
C VAL A 43 -19.88 -17.97 -1.87
N SER A 44 -19.03 -17.08 -2.41
CA SER A 44 -19.23 -16.37 -3.68
C SER A 44 -18.51 -17.02 -4.87
N GLY A 45 -17.66 -18.02 -4.63
CA GLY A 45 -16.87 -18.69 -5.67
C GLY A 45 -15.52 -18.04 -5.99
N ALA A 46 -15.14 -16.96 -5.29
CA ALA A 46 -13.82 -16.33 -5.38
C ALA A 46 -12.79 -17.07 -4.51
N CYS A 47 -11.48 -16.95 -4.81
CA CYS A 47 -10.45 -17.50 -3.91
C CYS A 47 -10.58 -16.85 -2.54
N LYS A 48 -10.63 -17.67 -1.49
CA LYS A 48 -10.74 -17.19 -0.12
C LYS A 48 -9.46 -16.45 0.27
N ASP A 49 -9.52 -15.12 0.33
CA ASP A 49 -8.44 -14.24 0.78
C ASP A 49 -7.09 -14.50 0.07
N ALA A 50 -7.08 -14.64 -1.26
CA ALA A 50 -5.83 -14.78 -2.01
C ALA A 50 -5.01 -13.49 -1.93
N ILE A 51 -3.79 -13.55 -1.37
CA ILE A 51 -2.90 -12.39 -1.23
C ILE A 51 -1.65 -12.61 -2.08
N VAL A 52 -1.50 -11.82 -3.14
CA VAL A 52 -0.30 -11.81 -3.98
C VAL A 52 0.84 -11.07 -3.27
N LYS A 53 2.05 -11.64 -3.31
CA LYS A 53 3.29 -11.08 -2.74
C LYS A 53 4.40 -11.08 -3.79
N GLY A 54 5.26 -10.06 -3.71
CA GLY A 54 6.41 -9.85 -4.59
C GLY A 54 6.10 -8.90 -5.76
N ASP A 55 7.16 -8.39 -6.37
CA ASP A 55 7.08 -7.52 -7.55
C ASP A 55 7.20 -8.37 -8.82
N TYR A 56 6.22 -8.26 -9.71
CA TYR A 56 6.17 -9.03 -10.96
C TYR A 56 6.59 -8.12 -12.10
N ILE A 57 7.83 -8.26 -12.55
CA ILE A 57 8.47 -7.30 -13.47
C ILE A 57 8.76 -7.98 -14.79
N VAL A 58 8.31 -7.39 -15.90
CA VAL A 58 8.49 -7.89 -17.26
C VAL A 58 9.96 -8.24 -17.48
N ASP A 59 10.17 -9.38 -18.11
CA ASP A 59 11.47 -9.97 -18.38
C ASP A 59 12.37 -10.31 -17.18
N GLN A 60 11.91 -10.09 -15.94
CA GLN A 60 12.60 -10.55 -14.73
C GLN A 60 12.05 -11.89 -14.25
N ALA A 61 12.97 -12.83 -14.02
CA ALA A 61 12.61 -14.13 -13.46
C ALA A 61 12.06 -13.98 -12.04
N LEU A 62 10.93 -14.64 -11.78
CA LEU A 62 10.34 -14.69 -10.44
C LEU A 62 11.28 -15.40 -9.46
N THR A 63 11.31 -14.92 -8.23
CA THR A 63 12.13 -15.44 -7.13
C THR A 63 11.26 -15.94 -5.98
N ASP A 64 11.87 -16.36 -4.87
CA ASP A 64 11.16 -16.87 -3.68
C ASP A 64 10.32 -15.79 -2.96
N SER A 65 10.52 -14.51 -3.31
CA SER A 65 9.69 -13.39 -2.87
C SER A 65 8.40 -13.22 -3.68
N ASN A 66 8.27 -13.89 -4.84
CA ASN A 66 7.10 -13.88 -5.70
C ASN A 66 6.23 -15.11 -5.41
N TYR A 67 5.10 -14.90 -4.72
CA TYR A 67 4.21 -15.98 -4.33
C TYR A 67 2.79 -15.47 -4.06
N VAL A 68 1.85 -16.40 -3.97
CA VAL A 68 0.48 -16.12 -3.54
C VAL A 68 0.19 -16.89 -2.26
N VAL A 69 -0.46 -16.22 -1.32
CA VAL A 69 -0.94 -16.82 -0.08
C VAL A 69 -2.40 -17.19 -0.28
N LEU A 70 -2.75 -18.47 -0.16
CA LEU A 70 -4.11 -18.97 -0.30
C LEU A 70 -4.63 -19.54 1.02
N ASN A 71 -5.90 -19.28 1.34
CA ASN A 71 -6.58 -19.91 2.46
C ASN A 71 -7.36 -21.15 1.98
N VAL A 72 -6.86 -22.33 2.31
CA VAL A 72 -7.45 -23.62 1.90
C VAL A 72 -8.16 -24.24 3.09
N ASN A 73 -9.42 -24.63 2.92
CA ASN A 73 -10.12 -25.41 3.94
C ASN A 73 -10.03 -26.90 3.61
N PHE A 74 -9.11 -27.62 4.25
CA PHE A 74 -8.95 -29.06 4.03
C PHE A 74 -10.05 -29.86 4.72
N THR A 75 -10.74 -30.72 3.97
CA THR A 75 -11.77 -31.64 4.49
C THR A 75 -11.24 -33.08 4.64
N VAL A 76 -10.15 -33.41 3.94
CA VAL A 76 -9.48 -34.72 4.03
C VAL A 76 -7.97 -34.51 4.08
N GLN A 77 -7.31 -35.19 5.03
CA GLN A 77 -5.85 -35.22 5.14
C GLN A 77 -5.22 -35.97 3.96
N GLY A 78 -4.04 -35.54 3.52
CA GLY A 78 -3.37 -36.21 2.40
C GLY A 78 -2.36 -35.32 1.69
N LYS A 79 -1.85 -35.79 0.55
CA LYS A 79 -0.97 -35.00 -0.31
C LYS A 79 -1.81 -34.02 -1.15
N TYR A 80 -1.40 -32.77 -1.24
CA TYR A 80 -2.01 -31.80 -2.16
C TYR A 80 -1.01 -31.34 -3.23
N LEU A 81 -1.56 -30.90 -4.34
CA LEU A 81 -0.90 -30.13 -5.39
C LEU A 81 -1.81 -28.94 -5.69
N ILE A 82 -1.27 -27.73 -5.56
CA ILE A 82 -1.93 -26.50 -5.95
C ILE A 82 -1.16 -25.92 -7.11
N SER A 83 -1.84 -25.66 -8.22
CA SER A 83 -1.22 -25.16 -9.44
C SER A 83 -2.13 -24.21 -10.19
N THR A 84 -1.54 -23.31 -10.98
CA THR A 84 -2.29 -22.46 -11.92
C THR A 84 -2.06 -22.88 -13.36
N ASP A 85 -2.86 -22.31 -14.26
CA ASP A 85 -2.49 -22.16 -15.66
C ASP A 85 -1.25 -21.25 -15.81
N THR A 86 -0.69 -21.24 -17.03
CA THR A 86 0.40 -20.34 -17.39
C THR A 86 -0.16 -19.14 -18.15
N VAL A 87 -0.07 -17.96 -17.54
CA VAL A 87 -0.57 -16.70 -18.11
C VAL A 87 0.55 -15.68 -18.09
N ASN A 88 0.70 -14.96 -19.20
CA ASN A 88 1.72 -13.92 -19.34
C ASN A 88 3.15 -14.39 -19.00
N GLY A 89 3.48 -15.67 -19.26
CA GLY A 89 4.80 -16.24 -18.99
C GLY A 89 5.07 -16.64 -17.53
N MET A 90 4.06 -16.54 -16.66
CA MET A 90 4.14 -16.90 -15.24
C MET A 90 3.20 -18.04 -14.92
N TRP A 91 3.49 -18.79 -13.86
CA TRP A 91 2.59 -19.78 -13.26
C TRP A 91 2.93 -19.97 -11.79
N PHE A 92 2.00 -20.52 -11.01
CA PHE A 92 2.18 -20.76 -9.59
C PHE A 92 2.03 -22.25 -9.27
N LEU A 93 2.89 -22.76 -8.40
CA LEU A 93 2.94 -24.18 -8.06
C LEU A 93 3.38 -24.37 -6.61
N ASP A 94 2.68 -25.22 -5.88
CA ASP A 94 3.14 -25.76 -4.60
C ASP A 94 2.55 -27.15 -4.32
N SER A 95 3.25 -27.94 -3.51
CA SER A 95 2.79 -29.27 -3.11
C SER A 95 3.23 -29.59 -1.70
N GLY A 96 2.38 -30.29 -0.96
CA GLY A 96 2.66 -30.62 0.43
C GLY A 96 1.67 -31.64 0.98
N TYR A 97 1.56 -31.64 2.31
CA TYR A 97 0.66 -32.53 3.03
C TYR A 97 -0.28 -31.74 3.94
N ALA A 98 -1.57 -31.99 3.83
CA ALA A 98 -2.56 -31.56 4.80
C ALA A 98 -2.56 -32.56 5.96
N LEU A 99 -1.95 -32.18 7.09
CA LEU A 99 -1.84 -33.03 8.28
C LEU A 99 -3.09 -32.95 9.18
N THR A 100 -3.88 -31.90 9.01
CA THR A 100 -5.13 -31.67 9.73
C THR A 100 -6.20 -31.17 8.77
N THR A 101 -7.46 -31.38 9.13
CA THR A 101 -8.60 -30.74 8.46
C THR A 101 -8.83 -29.33 9.03
N GLY A 102 -9.41 -28.44 8.24
CA GLY A 102 -9.70 -27.05 8.60
C GLY A 102 -9.00 -26.02 7.72
N ALA A 103 -9.23 -24.74 8.03
CA ALA A 103 -8.64 -23.62 7.32
C ALA A 103 -7.12 -23.55 7.58
N THR A 104 -6.35 -23.55 6.49
CA THR A 104 -4.89 -23.54 6.50
C THR A 104 -4.38 -22.59 5.42
N THR A 105 -3.36 -21.81 5.76
CA THR A 105 -2.70 -20.91 4.82
C THR A 105 -1.60 -21.63 4.06
N VAL A 106 -1.65 -21.61 2.73
CA VAL A 106 -0.65 -22.22 1.84
C VAL A 106 0.06 -21.15 1.02
N LYS A 107 1.39 -21.18 1.00
CA LYS A 107 2.24 -20.27 0.21
C LYS A 107 2.55 -20.93 -1.13
N VAL A 108 1.89 -20.47 -2.20
CA VAL A 108 2.08 -21.00 -3.56
C VAL A 108 3.12 -20.17 -4.30
N LYS A 109 4.25 -20.78 -4.65
CA LYS A 109 5.39 -20.07 -5.25
C LYS A 109 5.15 -19.75 -6.72
N GLY A 110 5.55 -18.55 -7.15
CA GLY A 110 5.54 -18.13 -8.55
C GLY A 110 6.78 -18.59 -9.30
N HIS A 111 6.61 -18.90 -10.58
CA HIS A 111 7.64 -19.33 -11.52
C HIS A 111 7.50 -18.62 -12.86
N GLY A 112 8.58 -18.61 -13.65
CA GLY A 112 8.61 -17.98 -14.96
C GLY A 112 9.01 -16.50 -14.88
N LYS A 113 8.52 -15.72 -15.84
CA LYS A 113 8.71 -14.26 -15.89
C LYS A 113 7.56 -13.59 -16.66
N PRO A 114 7.08 -12.41 -16.24
CA PRO A 114 6.08 -11.69 -17.01
C PRO A 114 6.60 -11.31 -18.41
N ILE A 115 5.74 -11.40 -19.42
CA ILE A 115 6.06 -11.03 -20.81
C ILE A 115 5.56 -9.61 -21.15
N LEU A 116 4.38 -9.25 -20.66
CA LEU A 116 3.72 -7.96 -20.91
C LEU A 116 3.37 -7.26 -19.58
N PRO A 117 3.39 -5.91 -19.52
CA PRO A 117 3.06 -5.16 -18.31
C PRO A 117 1.53 -4.98 -18.18
N VAL A 118 0.83 -6.09 -17.93
CA VAL A 118 -0.64 -6.16 -17.88
C VAL A 118 -1.12 -6.93 -16.64
N ILE A 119 -2.38 -6.72 -16.27
CA ILE A 119 -3.07 -7.57 -15.28
C ILE A 119 -3.26 -8.96 -15.90
N SER A 120 -2.88 -9.99 -15.17
CA SER A 120 -2.95 -11.40 -15.58
C SER A 120 -3.80 -12.16 -14.57
N ASP A 121 -4.94 -12.69 -15.01
CA ASP A 121 -5.82 -13.51 -14.19
C ASP A 121 -5.40 -14.97 -14.28
N PHE A 122 -5.22 -15.61 -13.13
CA PHE A 122 -4.82 -17.00 -12.99
C PHE A 122 -5.96 -17.84 -12.45
N VAL A 123 -6.11 -19.05 -13.00
CA VAL A 123 -7.03 -20.05 -12.48
C VAL A 123 -6.26 -21.05 -11.63
N VAL A 124 -6.52 -21.04 -10.33
CA VAL A 124 -5.97 -21.99 -9.35
C VAL A 124 -6.74 -23.30 -9.40
N ASN A 125 -6.02 -24.40 -9.40
CA ASN A 125 -6.54 -25.75 -9.38
C ASN A 125 -5.99 -26.49 -8.16
N MET A 126 -6.88 -27.09 -7.37
CA MET A 126 -6.56 -28.07 -6.35
C MET A 126 -7.57 -29.22 -6.43
N ASN A 127 -7.20 -30.32 -7.08
CA ASN A 127 -8.08 -31.44 -7.40
C ASN A 127 -9.35 -30.96 -8.14
N THR A 128 -10.51 -31.03 -7.50
CA THR A 128 -11.82 -30.61 -8.05
C THR A 128 -12.23 -29.19 -7.63
N SER A 129 -11.41 -28.50 -6.83
CA SER A 129 -11.67 -27.12 -6.43
C SER A 129 -10.89 -26.16 -7.32
N TYR A 130 -11.57 -25.10 -7.75
CA TYR A 130 -11.00 -24.06 -8.62
C TYR A 130 -11.32 -22.68 -8.06
N CYS A 131 -10.43 -21.71 -8.26
CA CYS A 131 -10.70 -20.30 -7.98
C CYS A 131 -9.77 -19.41 -8.82
N SER A 132 -9.93 -18.09 -8.80
CA SER A 132 -9.05 -17.18 -9.55
C SER A 132 -8.48 -16.03 -8.71
N PHE A 133 -7.27 -15.59 -9.06
CA PHE A 133 -6.65 -14.36 -8.55
C PHE A 133 -5.96 -13.61 -9.68
N SER A 134 -5.71 -12.31 -9.50
CA SER A 134 -5.04 -11.46 -10.49
C SER A 134 -3.65 -11.07 -10.01
N VAL A 135 -2.68 -11.04 -10.94
CA VAL A 135 -1.33 -10.51 -10.71
C VAL A 135 -1.10 -9.35 -11.67
N VAL A 136 -0.61 -8.24 -11.14
CA VAL A 136 -0.24 -7.07 -11.95
C VAL A 136 1.25 -7.18 -12.28
N ALA A 137 1.59 -7.24 -13.57
CA ALA A 137 2.97 -7.19 -14.03
C ALA A 137 3.35 -5.76 -14.48
N SER A 138 4.55 -5.31 -14.11
CA SER A 138 5.09 -3.97 -14.41
C SER A 138 6.26 -4.07 -15.40
N ALA A 139 6.52 -3.05 -16.24
CA ALA A 139 7.57 -3.12 -17.28
C ALA A 139 8.99 -3.35 -16.73
N THR A 140 9.93 -3.87 -17.53
CA THR A 140 11.34 -4.01 -17.10
C THR A 140 11.95 -2.65 -16.79
N GLY A 141 12.50 -2.49 -15.59
CA GLY A 141 12.85 -1.17 -15.03
C GLY A 141 11.80 -0.61 -14.08
N ALA A 142 10.70 -1.34 -13.88
CA ALA A 142 9.68 -1.08 -12.88
C ALA A 142 9.76 -2.05 -11.71
N THR A 143 10.86 -2.00 -10.95
CA THR A 143 10.86 -2.45 -9.55
C THR A 143 9.97 -1.50 -8.77
N GLY A 144 8.67 -1.79 -8.71
CA GLY A 144 7.66 -0.87 -8.16
C GLY A 144 7.88 0.57 -8.64
N THR A 145 7.68 0.84 -9.94
CA THR A 145 7.87 2.21 -10.46
C THR A 145 6.58 2.83 -10.98
N SER A 146 5.79 3.38 -10.08
CA SER A 146 5.17 4.67 -10.40
C SER A 146 6.32 5.69 -10.50
N ASN A 147 6.94 5.89 -11.68
CA ASN A 147 7.90 6.98 -11.94
C ASN A 147 7.21 8.36 -11.87
N ASP A 148 6.45 8.56 -10.81
CA ASP A 148 5.37 9.48 -10.64
C ASP A 148 5.40 9.85 -9.15
N TYR A 149 5.30 11.16 -8.94
CA TYR A 149 5.44 11.85 -7.68
C TYR A 149 4.11 12.00 -6.93
N PHE A 150 3.02 11.49 -7.49
CA PHE A 150 1.69 11.46 -6.91
C PHE A 150 0.84 10.30 -7.48
N PRO A 151 1.14 9.05 -7.07
CA PRO A 151 0.40 7.87 -7.52
C PRO A 151 -1.09 7.98 -7.19
N ASN A 152 -1.95 7.52 -8.10
CA ASN A 152 -3.40 7.52 -7.92
C ASN A 152 -4.04 6.17 -8.31
N THR A 153 -3.28 5.07 -8.16
CA THR A 153 -3.79 3.71 -8.31
C THR A 153 -4.77 3.41 -7.17
N THR A 154 -6.00 2.99 -7.52
CA THR A 154 -7.03 2.68 -6.53
C THR A 154 -6.54 1.64 -5.53
N GLY A 155 -6.88 1.85 -4.25
CA GLY A 155 -6.44 1.02 -3.13
C GLY A 155 -5.14 1.49 -2.48
N SER A 156 -4.35 2.32 -3.19
CA SER A 156 -3.16 2.94 -2.58
C SER A 156 -3.56 3.79 -1.39
N ASN A 157 -2.76 3.79 -0.34
CA ASN A 157 -3.04 4.54 0.87
C ASN A 157 -1.79 5.11 1.54
N TRP A 158 -1.99 6.21 2.25
CA TRP A 158 -0.98 6.92 3.02
C TRP A 158 -1.54 7.28 4.38
N THR A 159 -0.89 6.81 5.45
CA THR A 159 -1.17 7.30 6.79
C THR A 159 -0.23 8.46 7.10
N TYR A 160 -0.82 9.61 7.38
CA TYR A 160 -0.13 10.82 7.79
C TYR A 160 -0.30 11.08 9.29
N GLN A 161 0.70 11.73 9.87
CA GLN A 161 0.69 12.24 11.23
C GLN A 161 0.76 13.77 11.21
N TYR A 162 -0.05 14.43 12.03
CA TYR A 162 0.10 15.85 12.32
C TYR A 162 1.16 16.08 13.38
N LEU A 163 2.11 16.98 13.10
CA LEU A 163 3.17 17.36 14.03
C LEU A 163 3.23 18.89 14.17
N PRO A 164 2.80 19.47 15.30
CA PRO A 164 2.13 18.82 16.43
C PRO A 164 0.72 18.31 16.07
N THR A 165 0.11 17.54 16.99
CA THR A 165 -1.27 17.06 16.88
C THR A 165 -2.24 18.24 16.67
N MET A 166 -3.18 18.09 15.72
CA MET A 166 -4.19 19.09 15.41
C MET A 166 -5.50 18.74 16.10
N GLY A 167 -5.85 19.51 17.14
CA GLY A 167 -7.05 19.25 17.94
C GLY A 167 -7.01 17.86 18.58
N THR A 168 -7.97 17.00 18.25
CA THR A 168 -8.04 15.61 18.70
C THR A 168 -7.47 14.59 17.71
N ILE A 169 -7.09 15.03 16.51
CA ILE A 169 -6.63 14.16 15.43
C ILE A 169 -5.11 14.23 15.36
N SER A 170 -4.44 13.13 15.71
CA SER A 170 -2.99 12.99 15.56
C SER A 170 -2.61 12.38 14.21
N GLU A 171 -3.46 11.52 13.65
CA GLU A 171 -3.18 10.76 12.43
C GLU A 171 -4.45 10.61 11.61
N PHE A 172 -4.29 10.51 10.29
CA PHE A 172 -5.34 10.14 9.36
C PHE A 172 -4.76 9.33 8.21
N THR A 173 -5.62 8.59 7.50
CA THR A 173 -5.25 7.83 6.30
C THR A 173 -5.99 8.39 5.10
N ALA A 174 -5.26 8.72 4.05
CA ALA A 174 -5.80 9.01 2.72
C ALA A 174 -5.75 7.74 1.87
N THR A 175 -6.86 7.37 1.23
CA THR A 175 -6.97 6.16 0.40
C THR A 175 -7.54 6.52 -0.96
N VAL A 176 -6.88 6.07 -2.02
CA VAL A 176 -7.37 6.23 -3.40
C VAL A 176 -8.61 5.38 -3.61
N THR A 177 -9.73 5.98 -3.98
CA THR A 177 -10.99 5.26 -4.23
C THR A 177 -11.16 4.94 -5.71
N ASN A 178 -12.27 4.28 -6.08
CA ASN A 178 -12.69 4.12 -7.48
C ASN A 178 -13.47 5.33 -8.01
N ASN A 179 -13.81 6.29 -7.14
CA ASN A 179 -14.61 7.44 -7.53
C ASN A 179 -13.78 8.40 -8.38
N ARG A 180 -14.42 8.91 -9.43
CA ARG A 180 -13.83 9.84 -10.40
C ARG A 180 -14.81 10.97 -10.64
N ILE A 181 -14.30 12.19 -10.78
CA ILE A 181 -15.07 13.36 -11.22
C ILE A 181 -14.40 13.99 -12.44
N PHE A 182 -15.20 14.65 -13.28
CA PHE A 182 -14.68 15.37 -14.44
C PHE A 182 -14.86 16.87 -14.23
N GLN A 183 -13.75 17.61 -14.29
CA GLN A 183 -13.74 19.05 -14.09
C GLN A 183 -12.64 19.68 -14.94
N ASP A 184 -12.92 20.82 -15.57
CA ASP A 184 -11.96 21.62 -16.35
C ASP A 184 -11.15 20.79 -17.37
N GLY A 185 -11.81 19.82 -18.02
CA GLY A 185 -11.18 18.96 -19.03
C GLY A 185 -10.31 17.83 -18.47
N LYS A 186 -10.35 17.60 -17.15
CA LYS A 186 -9.54 16.60 -16.45
C LYS A 186 -10.40 15.61 -15.69
N VAL A 187 -9.91 14.38 -15.58
CA VAL A 187 -10.49 13.35 -14.71
C VAL A 187 -9.72 13.39 -13.39
N PHE A 188 -10.40 13.71 -12.30
CA PHE A 188 -9.85 13.68 -10.96
C PHE A 188 -10.22 12.38 -10.26
N THR A 189 -9.24 11.82 -9.56
CA THR A 189 -9.38 10.69 -8.67
C THR A 189 -9.64 11.18 -7.26
N GLU A 190 -10.66 10.62 -6.62
CA GLU A 190 -10.96 10.87 -5.22
C GLU A 190 -10.03 10.09 -4.28
N PHE A 191 -9.58 10.78 -3.25
CA PHE A 191 -8.83 10.27 -2.12
C PHE A 191 -9.73 10.48 -0.89
N SER A 192 -10.32 9.40 -0.38
CA SER A 192 -11.09 9.44 0.87
C SER A 192 -10.13 9.59 2.05
N THR A 193 -10.54 10.31 3.10
CA THR A 193 -9.73 10.49 4.30
C THR A 193 -10.45 10.02 5.55
N ASP A 194 -9.75 9.33 6.45
CA ASP A 194 -10.29 8.85 7.73
C ASP A 194 -9.27 9.13 8.85
N PRO A 195 -9.64 9.80 9.96
CA PRO A 195 -10.97 10.23 10.37
C PRO A 195 -11.35 11.65 9.93
N LEU A 196 -10.61 12.28 9.01
CA LEU A 196 -10.96 13.62 8.52
C LEU A 196 -12.34 13.64 7.82
N ASN A 197 -12.71 12.54 7.15
CA ASN A 197 -13.98 12.36 6.44
C ASN A 197 -14.23 13.42 5.35
N GLU A 198 -13.15 13.95 4.76
CA GLU A 198 -13.19 14.94 3.68
C GLU A 198 -12.53 14.36 2.41
N PRO A 199 -13.22 14.33 1.26
CA PRO A 199 -12.62 13.83 0.02
C PRO A 199 -11.68 14.87 -0.59
N PHE A 200 -10.54 14.41 -1.09
CA PHE A 200 -9.61 15.22 -1.89
C PHE A 200 -9.55 14.71 -3.33
N TYR A 201 -9.37 15.61 -4.30
CA TYR A 201 -9.46 15.27 -5.72
C TYR A 201 -8.18 15.64 -6.44
N PHE A 202 -7.50 14.62 -6.98
CA PHE A 202 -6.21 14.80 -7.67
C PHE A 202 -6.22 14.20 -9.06
N SER A 203 -5.55 14.86 -9.99
CA SER A 203 -5.37 14.42 -11.37
C SER A 203 -3.89 14.57 -11.77
N LYS A 204 -3.50 13.88 -12.83
CA LYS A 204 -2.17 14.03 -13.45
C LYS A 204 -2.30 13.97 -14.95
N ASP A 205 -1.38 14.63 -15.66
CA ASP A 205 -1.25 14.51 -17.10
C ASP A 205 0.00 13.72 -17.51
N ASN A 206 0.12 13.45 -18.81
CA ASN A 206 1.26 12.73 -19.37
C ASN A 206 2.54 13.58 -19.45
N ALA A 207 2.49 14.87 -19.11
CA ALA A 207 3.62 15.79 -19.11
C ALA A 207 4.25 15.93 -17.70
N GLY A 208 3.77 15.17 -16.71
CA GLY A 208 4.27 15.24 -15.34
C GLY A 208 3.76 16.46 -14.57
N ASN A 209 2.60 17.00 -14.95
CA ASN A 209 1.87 17.98 -14.15
C ASN A 209 0.81 17.28 -13.32
N TYR A 210 0.74 17.65 -12.05
CA TYR A 210 -0.18 17.11 -11.07
C TYR A 210 -1.11 18.23 -10.61
N TYR A 211 -2.41 17.94 -10.60
CA TYR A 211 -3.48 18.90 -10.42
C TYR A 211 -4.33 18.54 -9.21
N ALA A 212 -4.77 19.56 -8.49
CA ALA A 212 -5.79 19.45 -7.47
C ALA A 212 -7.06 20.14 -7.95
N PHE A 213 -8.21 19.58 -7.57
CA PHE A 213 -9.50 20.26 -7.61
C PHE A 213 -9.90 20.52 -6.15
N SER A 214 -9.53 21.70 -5.66
CA SER A 214 -9.63 22.04 -4.23
C SER A 214 -9.70 23.56 -4.01
N THR A 215 -9.70 23.97 -2.74
CA THR A 215 -9.34 25.33 -2.30
C THR A 215 -7.84 25.57 -2.50
N VAL A 216 -7.34 26.77 -2.21
CA VAL A 216 -5.89 27.06 -2.26
C VAL A 216 -5.13 26.61 -1.00
N ASP A 217 -5.81 25.98 -0.04
CA ASP A 217 -5.23 25.56 1.22
C ASP A 217 -4.09 24.56 1.02
N PHE A 218 -3.29 24.35 2.05
CA PHE A 218 -2.36 23.22 2.07
C PHE A 218 -3.13 21.90 2.12
N ASP A 219 -2.59 20.86 1.50
CA ASP A 219 -3.33 19.60 1.36
C ASP A 219 -3.57 19.01 2.76
N TYR A 220 -4.80 18.58 3.05
CA TYR A 220 -5.26 18.10 4.36
C TYR A 220 -5.28 19.13 5.50
N LEU A 221 -5.09 20.42 5.22
CA LEU A 221 -5.19 21.49 6.22
C LEU A 221 -6.23 22.52 5.78
N PHE A 222 -7.01 23.04 6.73
CA PHE A 222 -8.06 24.01 6.45
C PHE A 222 -7.70 25.34 7.10
N LEU A 223 -7.44 26.37 6.27
CA LEU A 223 -7.09 27.71 6.73
C LEU A 223 -8.32 28.61 6.88
N PHE A 224 -9.27 28.49 5.96
CA PHE A 224 -10.42 29.40 5.89
C PHE A 224 -11.60 28.90 6.75
N ASP A 225 -12.24 29.82 7.47
CA ASP A 225 -13.42 29.54 8.28
C ASP A 225 -14.65 29.18 7.43
N SER A 226 -14.68 29.67 6.20
CA SER A 226 -15.69 29.32 5.20
C SER A 226 -15.17 29.54 3.80
N ILE A 227 -15.65 28.74 2.86
CA ILE A 227 -15.30 28.78 1.45
C ILE A 227 -16.56 28.89 0.59
N PRO A 228 -16.46 29.35 -0.67
CA PRO A 228 -17.59 29.25 -1.60
C PRO A 228 -17.90 27.78 -1.93
N SER A 229 -19.09 27.53 -2.49
CA SER A 229 -19.59 26.17 -2.79
C SER A 229 -18.98 25.54 -4.05
N ASN A 230 -17.73 25.88 -4.38
CA ASN A 230 -17.02 25.40 -5.55
C ASN A 230 -15.53 25.31 -5.25
N PHE A 231 -14.82 24.47 -6.01
CA PHE A 231 -13.36 24.42 -5.99
C PHE A 231 -12.79 25.02 -7.28
N ILE A 232 -11.46 25.11 -7.34
CA ILE A 232 -10.72 25.48 -8.54
C ILE A 232 -9.74 24.37 -8.92
N THR A 233 -9.45 24.25 -10.22
CA THR A 233 -8.39 23.39 -10.73
C THR A 233 -7.07 24.16 -10.81
N TYR A 234 -6.00 23.60 -10.26
CA TYR A 234 -4.66 24.17 -10.40
C TYR A 234 -3.57 23.09 -10.35
N PRO A 235 -2.43 23.29 -11.05
CA PRO A 235 -1.27 22.41 -10.89
C PRO A 235 -0.60 22.70 -9.54
N PHE A 236 -0.47 21.69 -8.67
CA PHE A 236 0.25 21.82 -7.39
C PHE A 236 1.71 21.35 -7.49
N LEU A 237 2.02 20.53 -8.49
CA LEU A 237 3.36 20.03 -8.79
C LEU A 237 3.55 19.94 -10.30
N LYS A 238 4.72 20.33 -10.78
CA LYS A 238 5.14 20.22 -12.19
C LYS A 238 6.53 19.62 -12.24
N GLU A 239 6.65 18.34 -12.58
CA GLU A 239 7.94 17.64 -12.62
C GLU A 239 8.91 18.28 -13.61
N GLY A 240 8.42 18.81 -14.73
CA GLY A 240 9.22 19.48 -15.75
C GLY A 240 9.75 20.86 -15.38
N ALA A 241 9.20 21.52 -14.35
CA ALA A 241 9.55 22.90 -14.03
C ALA A 241 11.04 23.05 -13.63
N ALA A 242 11.65 24.18 -13.97
CA ALA A 242 13.01 24.51 -13.58
C ALA A 242 13.08 24.91 -12.10
N ILE A 243 14.22 24.70 -11.43
CA ILE A 243 14.42 25.22 -10.07
C ILE A 243 14.31 26.76 -10.10
N GLY A 244 13.50 27.31 -9.19
CA GLY A 244 13.14 28.73 -9.12
C GLY A 244 11.95 29.13 -9.99
N GLU A 245 11.45 28.24 -10.85
CA GLU A 245 10.24 28.50 -11.64
C GLU A 245 9.02 28.61 -10.72
N THR A 246 8.13 29.56 -11.04
CA THR A 246 6.93 29.83 -10.25
C THR A 246 5.67 29.78 -11.10
N TRP A 247 4.55 29.38 -10.49
CA TRP A 247 3.23 29.46 -11.10
C TRP A 247 2.17 29.75 -10.04
N GLU A 248 1.02 30.26 -10.46
CA GLU A 248 -0.06 30.67 -9.54
C GLU A 248 -1.38 29.96 -9.88
N THR A 249 -2.26 29.88 -8.90
CA THR A 249 -3.67 29.55 -9.11
C THR A 249 -4.41 30.75 -9.70
N ALA A 250 -5.61 30.51 -10.23
CA ALA A 250 -6.60 31.59 -10.36
C ALA A 250 -6.96 32.17 -8.99
N GLU A 251 -7.51 33.39 -8.95
CA GLU A 251 -8.10 33.93 -7.72
C GLU A 251 -9.32 33.07 -7.32
N TYR A 252 -9.41 32.76 -6.03
CA TYR A 252 -10.44 31.92 -5.41
C TYR A 252 -11.15 32.68 -4.29
N GLY A 253 -12.48 32.57 -4.20
CA GLY A 253 -13.27 33.28 -3.19
C GLY A 253 -14.76 33.34 -3.54
N LYS A 254 -15.61 33.87 -2.66
CA LYS A 254 -15.29 34.57 -1.39
C LYS A 254 -15.01 33.62 -0.23
N VAL A 255 -13.82 33.70 0.36
CA VAL A 255 -13.43 32.94 1.56
C VAL A 255 -13.44 33.84 2.79
N LYS A 256 -13.61 33.25 3.98
CA LYS A 256 -13.53 33.94 5.27
C LYS A 256 -12.26 33.54 6.01
N LEU A 257 -11.53 34.52 6.52
CA LEU A 257 -10.32 34.34 7.33
C LEU A 257 -10.44 35.20 8.59
N GLY A 258 -10.81 34.58 9.70
CA GLY A 258 -11.13 35.28 10.95
C GLY A 258 -12.34 36.20 10.76
N VAL A 259 -12.11 37.51 10.86
CA VAL A 259 -13.17 38.52 10.69
C VAL A 259 -13.26 39.06 9.26
N GLU A 260 -12.28 38.75 8.41
CA GLU A 260 -12.21 39.28 7.05
C GLU A 260 -12.83 38.31 6.04
N VAL A 261 -13.44 38.87 4.99
CA VAL A 261 -13.92 38.13 3.83
C VAL A 261 -13.19 38.69 2.61
N GLY A 262 -12.81 37.83 1.67
CA GLY A 262 -12.07 38.28 0.50
C GLY A 262 -11.75 37.17 -0.50
N VAL A 263 -10.77 37.46 -1.34
CA VAL A 263 -10.24 36.53 -2.35
C VAL A 263 -8.83 36.09 -1.98
N THR A 264 -8.47 34.89 -2.40
CA THR A 264 -7.18 34.27 -2.13
C THR A 264 -6.59 33.67 -3.41
N LYS A 265 -5.28 33.45 -3.42
CA LYS A 265 -4.58 32.69 -4.45
C LYS A 265 -3.37 32.03 -3.84
N ALA A 266 -2.90 30.94 -4.45
CA ALA A 266 -1.62 30.33 -4.10
C ALA A 266 -0.59 30.54 -5.20
N LYS A 267 0.66 30.73 -4.79
CA LYS A 267 1.84 30.70 -5.65
C LYS A 267 2.68 29.49 -5.26
N PHE A 268 3.16 28.78 -6.27
CA PHE A 268 4.03 27.63 -6.13
C PHE A 268 5.40 27.97 -6.69
N THR A 269 6.45 27.43 -6.07
CA THR A 269 7.83 27.57 -6.55
C THR A 269 8.51 26.21 -6.49
N MET A 270 9.14 25.82 -7.60
CA MET A 270 10.03 24.65 -7.63
C MET A 270 11.31 24.99 -6.85
N VAL A 271 11.52 24.39 -5.68
CA VAL A 271 12.70 24.66 -4.84
C VAL A 271 13.83 23.68 -5.14
N ASN A 272 13.52 22.40 -5.27
CA ASN A 272 14.51 21.35 -5.51
C ASN A 272 13.87 20.15 -6.22
N LYS A 273 14.66 19.36 -6.95
CA LYS A 273 14.23 18.19 -7.71
C LYS A 273 15.03 16.91 -7.41
N THR A 274 16.16 17.04 -6.73
CA THR A 274 17.08 15.93 -6.44
C THR A 274 17.45 15.90 -4.96
N LEU A 275 16.53 16.37 -4.10
CA LEU A 275 16.77 16.44 -2.67
C LEU A 275 16.80 15.01 -2.09
N THR A 276 17.77 14.77 -1.20
CA THR A 276 17.66 13.68 -0.23
C THR A 276 17.00 14.24 1.02
N TYR A 277 15.81 13.76 1.36
CA TYR A 277 15.00 14.25 2.47
C TYR A 277 14.71 13.13 3.47
N GLN A 278 14.78 13.45 4.77
CA GLN A 278 14.55 12.49 5.84
C GLN A 278 13.19 12.73 6.47
N VAL A 279 12.40 11.65 6.62
CA VAL A 279 11.15 11.66 7.38
C VAL A 279 11.26 10.61 8.48
N GLY A 280 11.38 11.09 9.72
CA GLY A 280 11.70 10.23 10.86
C GLY A 280 13.00 9.43 10.60
N PRO A 281 12.98 8.09 10.66
CA PRO A 281 14.16 7.26 10.37
C PRO A 281 14.35 6.96 8.87
N THR A 282 13.45 7.41 7.99
CA THR A 282 13.42 6.98 6.58
C THR A 282 14.00 8.06 5.67
N SER A 283 14.95 7.66 4.83
CA SER A 283 15.56 8.48 3.80
C SER A 283 14.86 8.34 2.46
N PHE A 284 14.42 9.45 1.87
CA PHE A 284 13.89 9.51 0.52
C PHE A 284 14.88 10.25 -0.38
N ASN A 285 15.20 9.66 -1.53
CA ASN A 285 16.06 10.28 -2.54
C ASN A 285 15.22 10.80 -3.71
N ASN A 286 15.79 11.72 -4.50
CA ASN A 286 15.13 12.33 -5.65
C ASN A 286 13.79 12.99 -5.30
N VAL A 287 13.73 13.64 -4.14
CA VAL A 287 12.54 14.33 -3.66
C VAL A 287 12.39 15.68 -4.37
N ILE A 288 11.17 15.95 -4.83
CA ILE A 288 10.78 17.28 -5.30
C ILE A 288 10.29 18.09 -4.10
N GLN A 289 10.86 19.26 -3.91
CA GLN A 289 10.42 20.25 -2.92
C GLN A 289 9.70 21.39 -3.63
N ILE A 290 8.43 21.61 -3.29
CA ILE A 290 7.63 22.72 -3.77
C ILE A 290 7.32 23.66 -2.59
N LYS A 291 7.68 24.94 -2.73
CA LYS A 291 7.19 25.98 -1.83
C LYS A 291 5.80 26.40 -2.28
N ARG A 292 4.85 26.51 -1.34
CA ARG A 292 3.51 27.08 -1.55
C ARG A 292 3.40 28.34 -0.68
N GLU A 293 2.91 29.42 -1.27
CA GLU A 293 2.65 30.72 -0.64
C GLU A 293 1.18 31.06 -0.87
N ILE A 294 0.39 31.17 0.20
CA ILE A 294 -1.03 31.55 0.14
C ILE A 294 -1.13 33.04 0.41
N TYR A 295 -1.80 33.75 -0.50
CA TYR A 295 -2.05 35.17 -0.42
C TYR A 295 -3.54 35.45 -0.24
N PHE A 296 -3.88 36.49 0.51
CA PHE A 296 -5.26 36.92 0.74
C PHE A 296 -5.40 38.43 0.50
N LYS A 297 -6.52 38.83 -0.08
CA LYS A 297 -6.93 40.22 -0.31
C LYS A 297 -8.36 40.39 0.23
N PRO A 298 -8.58 41.15 1.31
CA PRO A 298 -9.91 41.38 1.85
C PRO A 298 -10.78 42.15 0.85
N ASP A 299 -12.10 41.99 0.94
CA ASP A 299 -13.08 42.77 0.18
C ASP A 299 -12.83 44.27 0.39
N GLY A 300 -12.76 45.04 -0.70
CA GLY A 300 -12.39 46.46 -0.67
C GLY A 300 -10.89 46.75 -0.51
N GLY A 301 -10.07 45.73 -0.27
CA GLY A 301 -8.60 45.82 -0.27
C GLY A 301 -8.03 45.95 -1.69
N THR A 302 -6.88 46.62 -1.82
CA THR A 302 -6.22 46.88 -3.12
C THR A 302 -5.05 45.95 -3.40
N SER A 303 -4.54 45.22 -2.39
CA SER A 303 -3.35 44.38 -2.52
C SER A 303 -3.50 43.04 -1.78
N PHE A 304 -2.79 42.04 -2.30
CA PHE A 304 -2.64 40.74 -1.64
C PHE A 304 -1.55 40.81 -0.58
N ARG A 305 -1.81 40.20 0.57
CA ARG A 305 -0.81 39.95 1.62
C ARG A 305 -0.55 38.45 1.74
N LEU A 306 0.68 38.07 2.06
CA LEU A 306 1.00 36.69 2.41
C LEU A 306 0.31 36.34 3.73
N VAL A 307 -0.37 35.19 3.77
CA VAL A 307 -1.03 34.69 4.99
C VAL A 307 -0.41 33.42 5.52
N LEU A 308 0.12 32.57 4.63
CA LEU A 308 0.72 31.31 5.00
C LEU A 308 1.75 30.89 3.95
N GLU A 309 2.86 30.30 4.36
CA GLU A 309 3.80 29.67 3.45
C GLU A 309 4.36 28.38 4.05
N GLY A 310 4.83 27.49 3.19
CA GLY A 310 5.32 26.18 3.59
C GLY A 310 5.88 25.41 2.42
N ASN A 311 6.44 24.24 2.71
CA ASN A 311 7.04 23.35 1.72
C ASN A 311 6.35 22.00 1.74
N SER A 312 6.04 21.49 0.55
CA SER A 312 5.59 20.11 0.34
C SER A 312 6.70 19.32 -0.34
N TYR A 313 6.91 18.10 0.13
CA TYR A 313 7.97 17.20 -0.31
C TYR A 313 7.34 15.96 -0.93
N TYR A 314 7.67 15.70 -2.20
CA TYR A 314 7.12 14.58 -2.96
C TYR A 314 8.24 13.61 -3.30
N ALA A 315 8.11 12.35 -2.88
CA ALA A 315 9.01 11.29 -3.26
C ALA A 315 8.40 10.46 -4.39
N LYS A 316 9.23 10.14 -5.39
CA LYS A 316 8.85 9.26 -6.49
C LYS A 316 8.41 7.90 -5.94
N ASN A 317 7.39 7.30 -6.55
CA ASN A 317 6.70 6.07 -6.10
C ASN A 317 5.87 6.17 -4.82
N ILE A 318 6.01 7.26 -4.07
CA ILE A 318 5.33 7.41 -2.80
C ILE A 318 4.26 8.47 -2.92
N GLY A 319 4.57 9.68 -3.35
CA GLY A 319 3.63 10.80 -3.23
C GLY A 319 4.15 11.85 -2.26
N LEU A 320 3.22 12.58 -1.64
CA LEU A 320 3.51 13.51 -0.55
C LEU A 320 4.10 12.74 0.65
N ILE A 321 5.35 13.02 0.99
CA ILE A 321 6.04 12.42 2.14
C ILE A 321 6.06 13.34 3.35
N ASP A 322 6.01 14.65 3.13
CA ASP A 322 5.99 15.65 4.19
C ASP A 322 5.45 16.97 3.67
N GLN A 323 4.83 17.73 4.56
CA GLN A 323 4.35 19.08 4.31
C GLN A 323 4.61 19.90 5.56
N VAL A 324 5.49 20.89 5.49
CA VAL A 324 5.95 21.66 6.66
C VAL A 324 5.62 23.13 6.47
N ILE A 325 4.84 23.66 7.41
CA ILE A 325 4.35 25.04 7.42
C ILE A 325 4.95 25.73 8.66
N PRO A 326 5.95 26.60 8.50
CA PRO A 326 6.46 27.40 9.61
C PRO A 326 5.37 28.30 10.18
N LEU A 327 5.16 28.23 11.49
CA LEU A 327 4.23 29.12 12.21
C LEU A 327 5.00 30.23 12.96
N SER A 328 6.26 29.99 13.28
CA SER A 328 7.19 30.96 13.86
C SER A 328 8.64 30.55 13.57
N SER A 329 9.62 31.27 14.13
CA SER A 329 11.04 30.91 14.02
C SER A 329 11.40 29.58 14.68
N SER A 330 10.55 29.07 15.59
CA SER A 330 10.82 27.85 16.37
C SER A 330 9.69 26.83 16.36
N SER A 331 8.61 27.08 15.61
CA SER A 331 7.47 26.18 15.52
C SER A 331 6.98 26.02 14.08
N SER A 332 6.45 24.84 13.79
CA SER A 332 5.83 24.51 12.51
C SER A 332 4.64 23.59 12.74
N GLN A 333 3.70 23.60 11.80
CA GLN A 333 2.72 22.54 11.63
C GLN A 333 3.16 21.68 10.46
N ALA A 334 3.22 20.37 10.66
CA ALA A 334 3.54 19.43 9.60
C ALA A 334 2.46 18.36 9.43
N THR A 335 2.34 17.88 8.19
CA THR A 335 1.59 16.68 7.81
C THR A 335 2.59 15.70 7.21
N THR A 336 3.00 14.73 8.02
CA THR A 336 4.19 13.93 7.77
C THR A 336 3.83 12.47 7.55
N LEU A 337 4.41 11.84 6.52
CA LEU A 337 4.10 10.44 6.20
C LEU A 337 4.63 9.51 7.29
N LYS A 338 3.74 8.65 7.79
CA LYS A 338 4.08 7.61 8.77
C LYS A 338 4.25 6.24 8.12
N ARG A 339 3.38 5.91 7.16
CA ARG A 339 3.44 4.67 6.36
C ARG A 339 2.63 4.84 5.08
N SER A 340 2.97 4.05 4.06
CA SER A 340 2.22 4.00 2.81
C SER A 340 2.16 2.57 2.28
N GLN A 341 1.14 2.32 1.47
CA GLN A 341 1.03 1.15 0.61
C GLN A 341 0.56 1.65 -0.75
N VAL A 342 1.45 1.62 -1.74
CA VAL A 342 1.19 2.13 -3.09
C VAL A 342 1.20 0.95 -4.07
N PHE A 343 0.22 0.91 -4.97
CA PHE A 343 0.04 -0.16 -5.96
C PHE A 343 0.35 0.29 -7.39
#